data_AF-A0A4Q5YTL7-F1
#
_entry.id   AF-A0A4Q5YTL7-F1
#
_cell.length_a   1.000
_cell.length_b   1.000
_cell.length_c   1.000
_cell.angle_alpha   90.00
_cell.angle_beta   90.00
_cell.angle_gamma   90.00
#
_symmetry.space_group_name_H-M   'P 1'
#
loop_
_entity.id
_entity.type
_entity.pdbx_description
1 polymer ?
#
loop_
_entity_poly.entity_id
_entity_poly.type
_entity_poly.pdbx_seq_one_letter_code
_entity_poly.pdbx_strand_id
1 'polypeptide(L)' 'MGLTQAKLFFERTPLVDAAKIISQHYGVKVKVDKDIEGESVDGILSNDNLDVLLKALEEAKGVKIRKTDNEIIISRPQL' A
#
# COMPACT_ATOMS: atom_id res chain seq x y z
N MET A 1 -11.36 11.41 25.18
CA MET A 1 -10.56 10.25 24.77
C MET A 1 -10.17 10.48 23.32
N GLY A 2 -8.89 10.64 23.04
CA GLY A 2 -8.39 11.18 21.76
C GLY A 2 -8.70 10.24 20.59
N LEU A 3 -9.15 10.84 19.49
CA LEU A 3 -9.42 10.17 18.22
C LEU A 3 -8.15 9.43 17.77
N THR A 4 -8.15 8.11 17.84
CA THR A 4 -7.07 7.30 17.27
C THR A 4 -7.14 7.44 15.76
N GLN A 5 -6.33 8.34 15.19
CA GLN A 5 -6.09 8.36 13.74
C GLN A 5 -5.72 6.94 13.31
N ALA A 6 -6.54 6.33 12.46
CA ALA A 6 -6.26 5.01 11.92
C ALA A 6 -4.99 5.11 11.07
N LYS A 7 -3.86 4.68 11.64
CA LYS A 7 -2.57 4.57 10.96
C LYS A 7 -2.25 3.09 10.82
N LEU A 8 -1.75 2.69 9.66
CA LEU A 8 -1.21 1.36 9.46
C LEU A 8 0.29 1.38 9.71
N PHE A 9 0.72 0.51 10.62
CA PHE A 9 2.11 0.34 10.99
C PHE A 9 2.66 -0.84 10.19
N PHE A 10 3.68 -0.58 9.39
CA PHE A 10 4.40 -1.59 8.65
C PHE A 10 5.81 -1.70 9.22
N GLU A 11 6.11 -2.84 9.84
CA GLU A 11 7.45 -3.16 10.32
C GLU A 11 8.03 -4.23 9.42
N ARG A 12 8.85 -3.79 8.45
CA ARG A 12 9.50 -4.68 7.47
C ARG A 12 8.51 -5.65 6.83
N THR A 13 7.33 -5.13 6.49
CA THR A 13 6.22 -5.92 5.97
C THR A 13 6.40 -6.09 4.46
N PRO A 14 6.43 -7.32 3.91
CA PRO A 14 6.50 -7.52 2.46
C PRO A 14 5.36 -6.79 1.73
N LEU A 15 5.64 -6.22 0.56
CA LEU A 15 4.63 -5.49 -0.22
C LEU A 15 3.43 -6.37 -0.54
N VAL A 16 3.64 -7.67 -0.78
CA VAL A 16 2.56 -8.64 -0.97
C VAL A 16 1.64 -8.74 0.25
N ASP A 17 2.17 -8.68 1.46
CA ASP A 17 1.37 -8.74 2.69
C ASP A 17 0.73 -7.39 3.00
N ALA A 18 1.44 -6.29 2.76
CA ALA A 18 0.85 -4.95 2.84
C ALA A 18 -0.34 -4.82 1.87
N ALA A 19 -0.21 -5.31 0.63
CA ALA A 19 -1.29 -5.33 -0.34
C ALA A 19 -2.49 -6.17 0.11
N LYS A 20 -2.27 -7.33 0.77
CA LYS A 20 -3.37 -8.12 1.37
C LYS A 20 -4.07 -7.35 2.47
N ILE A 21 -3.33 -6.69 3.35
CA ILE A 21 -3.90 -5.87 4.44
C ILE A 21 -4.78 -4.77 3.86
N ILE A 22 -4.28 -4.03 2.87
CA ILE A 22 -5.02 -2.95 2.18
C ILE A 22 -6.27 -3.52 1.48
N SER A 23 -6.11 -4.64 0.78
CA SER A 23 -7.21 -5.34 0.10
C SER A 23 -8.33 -5.72 1.06
N GLN A 24 -7.98 -6.31 2.21
CA GLN A 24 -8.93 -6.70 3.24
C GLN A 24 -9.57 -5.51 3.95
N HIS A 25 -8.80 -4.44 4.19
CA HIS A 25 -9.27 -3.28 4.92
C HIS A 25 -10.26 -2.45 4.10
N TYR A 26 -9.98 -2.28 2.80
CA TYR A 26 -10.78 -1.42 1.91
C TYR A 26 -11.72 -2.20 0.99
N GLY A 27 -11.69 -3.54 1.01
CA GLY A 27 -12.53 -4.39 0.14
C GLY A 27 -12.19 -4.28 -1.34
N VAL A 28 -10.94 -3.99 -1.67
CA VAL A 28 -10.46 -3.75 -3.05
C VAL A 28 -9.45 -4.81 -3.46
N LYS A 29 -9.37 -5.15 -4.74
CA LYS A 29 -8.35 -6.09 -5.23
C LYS A 29 -7.02 -5.37 -5.41
N VAL A 30 -6.01 -5.72 -4.62
CA VAL A 30 -4.63 -5.21 -4.78
C VAL A 30 -3.73 -6.30 -5.34
N LYS A 31 -3.01 -6.01 -6.41
CA LYS A 31 -1.98 -6.86 -7.00
C LYS A 31 -0.63 -6.17 -6.89
N VAL A 32 0.39 -6.96 -6.59
CA VAL A 32 1.78 -6.52 -6.56
C VAL A 32 2.52 -7.24 -7.67
N ASP A 33 3.39 -6.52 -8.37
CA ASP A 33 4.25 -7.11 -9.39
C ASP A 33 5.26 -8.07 -8.76
N LYS A 34 5.50 -9.19 -9.45
CA LYS A 34 6.36 -10.29 -8.98
C LYS A 34 7.79 -9.84 -8.70
N ASP A 35 8.26 -8.81 -9.40
CA ASP A 35 9.62 -8.28 -9.25
C ASP A 35 9.83 -7.53 -7.92
N ILE A 36 8.74 -7.08 -7.27
CA ILE A 36 8.78 -6.30 -6.03
C ILE A 36 7.96 -6.92 -4.89
N GLU A 37 7.36 -8.09 -5.08
CA GLU A 37 6.49 -8.70 -4.06
C GLU A 37 7.21 -8.95 -2.71
N GLY A 38 8.52 -9.22 -2.77
CA GLY A 38 9.38 -9.42 -1.60
C GLY A 38 10.01 -8.16 -1.02
N GLU A 39 9.83 -7.00 -1.67
CA GLU A 39 10.30 -5.72 -1.12
C GLU A 39 9.52 -5.42 0.15
N SER A 40 10.22 -5.00 1.21
CA SER A 40 9.58 -4.69 2.48
C SER A 40 9.22 -3.21 2.54
N VAL A 41 8.01 -2.89 2.99
CA VAL A 41 7.62 -1.56 3.42
C VAL A 41 7.85 -1.41 4.93
N ASP A 42 8.45 -0.29 5.29
CA ASP A 42 8.73 0.12 6.66
C ASP A 42 8.18 1.53 6.85
N GLY A 43 7.46 1.73 7.95
CA GLY A 43 6.93 3.05 8.31
C GLY A 43 5.46 3.05 8.73
N ILE A 44 5.00 4.24 9.07
CA ILE A 44 3.64 4.48 9.55
C ILE A 44 2.92 5.21 8.43
N LEU A 45 1.96 4.54 7.79
CA LEU A 45 1.15 5.12 6.72
C LEU A 45 -0.22 5.55 7.26
N SER A 46 -0.66 6.74 6.86
CA SER A 46 -2.01 7.21 7.17
C SER A 46 -3.04 6.36 6.43
N ASN A 47 -4.04 5.86 7.15
CA ASN A 47 -5.15 5.06 6.61
C ASN A 47 -6.47 5.87 6.62
N ASP A 48 -6.38 7.20 6.58
CA ASP A 48 -7.51 8.13 6.46
C ASP A 48 -8.41 7.78 5.26
N ASN A 49 -7.81 7.48 4.11
CA ASN A 49 -8.48 6.88 2.98
C ASN A 49 -7.48 6.11 2.11
N LEU A 50 -8.01 5.28 1.21
CA LEU A 50 -7.21 4.43 0.33
C LEU A 50 -6.24 5.25 -0.54
N ASP A 51 -6.68 6.35 -1.13
CA ASP A 51 -5.86 7.16 -2.03
C ASP A 51 -4.67 7.82 -1.31
N VAL A 52 -4.85 8.30 -0.08
CA VAL A 52 -3.79 8.84 0.78
C VAL A 52 -2.81 7.74 1.14
N LEU A 53 -3.31 6.55 1.52
CA LEU A 53 -2.44 5.42 1.85
C LEU A 53 -1.61 4.97 0.65
N LEU A 54 -2.25 4.82 -0.52
CA LEU A 54 -1.56 4.43 -1.75
C LEU A 54 -0.51 5.47 -2.14
N LYS A 55 -0.83 6.77 -2.06
CA LYS A 55 0.13 7.83 -2.36
C LYS A 55 1.33 7.80 -1.41
N ALA A 56 1.08 7.63 -0.10
CA ALA A 56 2.15 7.52 0.89
C ALA A 56 3.03 6.29 0.64
N LEU A 57 2.44 5.17 0.20
CA LEU A 57 3.18 3.97 -0.19
C LEU A 57 4.02 4.20 -1.46
N GLU A 58 3.46 4.91 -2.45
CA GLU A 58 4.16 5.32 -3.68
C GLU A 58 5.41 6.16 -3.34
N GLU A 59 5.26 7.14 -2.44
CA GLU A 59 6.35 8.03 -2.00
C GLU A 59 7.38 7.31 -1.11
N ALA A 60 6.94 6.44 -0.19
CA ALA A 60 7.83 5.76 0.76
C ALA A 60 8.75 4.72 0.12
N LYS A 61 8.28 3.99 -0.91
CA LYS A 61 9.06 2.98 -1.62
C LYS A 61 9.50 3.39 -3.02
N GLY A 62 9.05 4.56 -3.51
CA GLY A 62 9.28 4.97 -4.89
C GLY A 62 8.66 4.00 -5.89
N VAL A 63 7.58 3.30 -5.53
CA VAL A 63 6.87 2.38 -6.44
C VAL A 63 5.96 3.16 -7.38
N LYS A 64 5.30 2.49 -8.31
CA LYS A 64 4.21 3.06 -9.10
C LYS A 64 2.92 2.34 -8.78
N ILE A 65 1.88 3.11 -8.45
CA ILE A 65 0.55 2.57 -8.17
C ILE A 65 -0.39 3.00 -9.30
N ARG A 66 -1.04 2.01 -9.92
CA ARG A 66 -2.10 2.22 -10.91
C ARG A 66 -3.42 1.72 -10.34
N LYS A 67 -4.37 2.62 -10.21
CA LYS A 67 -5.76 2.30 -9.84
C LYS A 67 -6.56 2.14 -11.12
N THR A 68 -7.22 1.00 -11.27
CA THR A 68 -8.19 0.73 -12.33
C THR A 68 -9.59 0.62 -11.72
N ASP A 69 -10.65 0.58 -12.54
CA ASP A 69 -12.03 0.47 -12.07
C ASP A 69 -12.29 -0.73 -11.14
N ASN A 70 -11.46 -1.79 -11.20
CA ASN A 70 -11.70 -3.03 -10.47
C ASN A 70 -10.50 -3.54 -9.65
N GLU A 71 -9.31 -2.98 -9.83
CA GLU A 71 -8.09 -3.41 -9.13
C GLU A 71 -7.03 -2.31 -9.02
N ILE A 72 -6.18 -2.45 -8.01
CA ILE A 72 -4.99 -1.64 -7.78
C ILE A 72 -3.77 -2.49 -8.12
N ILE A 73 -2.86 -1.93 -8.89
CA ILE A 73 -1.64 -2.59 -9.35
C ILE A 73 -0.45 -1.79 -8.80
N ILE A 74 0.40 -2.45 -8.03
CA ILE A 74 1.65 -1.90 -7.49
C ILE A 74 2.80 -2.51 -8.29
N SER A 75 3.59 -1.67 -8.95
CA SER A 75 4.70 -2.08 -9.82
C SER A 75 5.91 -1.18 -9.60
N ARG A 76 7.07 -1.53 -10.18
CA ARG A 76 8.20 -0.60 -10.22
C ARG A 76 7.84 0.68 -11.01
N PRO A 77 8.42 1.83 -10.65
CA PRO A 77 8.36 2.99 -11.51
C PRO A 77 9.07 2.65 -12.82
N GLN A 78 8.36 2.75 -13.94
CA GLN A 78 9.02 2.72 -15.24
C GLN A 78 9.71 4.08 -15.40
N LEU A 79 11.04 4.06 -15.38
CA LEU A 79 11.91 5.20 -15.74
C LEU A 79 11.74 5.55 -17.22
#